data_AF-A0A1F9M1Z1-F1
#
_entry.id   AF-A0A1F9M1Z1-F1
#
_cell.length_a   1.000
_cell.length_b   1.000
_cell.length_c   1.000
_cell.angle_alpha   90.00
_cell.angle_beta   90.00
_cell.angle_gamma   90.00
#
_symmetry.space_group_name_H-M   'P 1'
#
loop_
_entity.id
_entity.type
_entity.pdbx_description
1 polymer ?
#
loop_
_entity_poly.entity_id
_entity_poly.type
_entity_poly.pdbx_seq_one_letter_code
_entity_poly.pdbx_strand_id
1 'polypeptide(L)'
;MKINQAGFTLVEMAIVLVIVGLLLGGLLMPLATQMEQKRISETKKAMDEANEALLGFVVRTGYLPCPAISATNGLEDRTGSSCTGGKRQGFLPWATLSVAKLDGWNHLFRYSATPAFTDSATLFTLSTPRDITINTRDTAGTLSNQSAANDIPSVIMSHGINGLLGTTEAGVLIVNTSATNLDEVTNASAAGTSFVTRIINKNTAATGGEFDDLVAWLSPNILYNRMVSAQKLP
;
A
#
# COMPACT_ATOMS: atom_id res chain seq x y z
N MET A 1 61.10 -29.73 -32.45
CA MET A 1 59.77 -29.49 -33.04
C MET A 1 59.26 -28.17 -32.50
N LYS A 2 59.40 -27.06 -33.27
CA LYS A 2 58.92 -25.73 -32.85
C LYS A 2 57.42 -25.66 -33.11
N ILE A 3 56.63 -25.48 -32.06
CA ILE A 3 55.20 -25.22 -32.16
C ILE A 3 55.05 -23.74 -32.51
N ASN A 4 54.55 -23.44 -33.70
CA ASN A 4 54.19 -22.06 -34.07
C ASN A 4 52.97 -21.66 -33.24
N GLN A 5 53.16 -20.69 -32.34
CA GLN A 5 52.04 -20.06 -31.64
C GLN A 5 51.31 -19.15 -32.63
N ALA A 6 50.11 -19.55 -33.05
CA ALA A 6 49.18 -18.65 -33.73
C ALA A 6 48.67 -17.65 -32.68
N GLY A 7 49.14 -16.40 -32.74
CA GLY A 7 48.64 -15.33 -31.90
C GLY A 7 47.20 -14.97 -32.30
N PHE A 8 46.36 -14.67 -31.30
CA PHE A 8 45.00 -14.19 -31.50
C PHE A 8 45.00 -12.91 -32.35
N THR A 9 44.10 -12.84 -33.32
CA THR A 9 43.95 -11.66 -34.18
C THR A 9 43.25 -10.53 -33.42
N LEU A 10 43.59 -9.28 -33.77
CA LEU A 10 42.90 -8.09 -33.25
C LEU A 10 41.38 -8.16 -33.48
N VAL A 11 40.97 -8.77 -34.57
CA VAL A 11 39.56 -8.94 -34.94
C VAL A 11 38.85 -9.94 -34.02
N GLU A 12 39.48 -11.05 -33.64
CA GLU A 12 38.91 -12.01 -32.69
C GLU A 12 38.70 -11.38 -31.31
N MET A 13 39.68 -10.61 -30.81
CA MET A 13 39.51 -9.90 -29.54
C MET A 13 38.42 -8.82 -29.61
N ALA A 14 38.29 -8.12 -30.74
CA ALA A 14 37.20 -7.15 -30.95
C ALA A 14 35.82 -7.83 -30.94
N ILE A 15 35.66 -8.98 -31.59
CA ILE A 15 34.41 -9.74 -31.61
C ILE A 15 34.08 -10.26 -30.19
N VAL A 16 35.07 -10.79 -29.46
CA VAL A 16 34.88 -11.25 -28.07
C VAL A 16 34.41 -10.11 -27.18
N LEU A 17 35.02 -8.92 -27.27
CA LEU A 17 34.62 -7.76 -26.48
C LEU A 17 33.21 -7.27 -26.84
N VAL A 18 32.81 -7.32 -28.11
CA VAL A 18 31.44 -7.02 -28.54
C VAL A 18 30.45 -8.04 -27.96
N ILE A 19 30.76 -9.33 -28.03
CA ILE A 19 29.90 -10.39 -27.47
C ILE A 19 29.78 -10.23 -25.96
N VAL A 20 30.88 -10.01 -25.24
CA VAL A 20 30.87 -9.78 -23.78
C VAL A 20 30.09 -8.52 -23.43
N GLY A 21 30.25 -7.43 -24.19
CA GLY A 21 29.48 -6.20 -24.02
C GLY A 21 27.97 -6.42 -24.20
N LEU A 22 27.57 -7.19 -25.21
CA LEU A 22 26.17 -7.54 -25.46
C LEU A 22 25.61 -8.46 -24.36
N LEU A 23 26.38 -9.44 -23.88
CA LEU A 23 25.97 -10.34 -22.81
C LEU A 23 25.79 -9.61 -21.48
N LEU A 24 26.73 -8.72 -21.14
CA LEU A 24 26.62 -7.90 -19.92
C LEU A 24 25.49 -6.88 -20.02
N GLY A 25 25.30 -6.24 -21.18
CA GLY A 25 24.20 -5.30 -21.43
C GLY A 25 22.81 -5.95 -21.38
N GLY A 26 22.68 -7.19 -21.86
CA GLY A 26 21.42 -7.95 -21.83
C GLY A 26 20.98 -8.39 -20.42
N LEU A 27 21.91 -8.55 -19.47
CA LEU A 27 21.62 -9.11 -18.14
C LEU A 27 21.15 -8.06 -17.10
N LEU A 28 21.39 -6.77 -17.33
CA LEU A 28 21.13 -5.71 -16.32
C LEU A 28 19.66 -5.29 -16.24
N MET A 29 18.93 -5.27 -17.36
CA MET A 29 17.49 -4.93 -17.38
C MET A 29 16.58 -5.87 -16.54
N PRO A 30 16.74 -7.21 -16.55
CA PRO A 30 15.89 -8.09 -15.74
C PRO A 30 16.10 -7.91 -14.23
N LEU A 31 17.24 -7.40 -13.77
CA LEU A 31 17.49 -7.25 -12.33
C LEU A 31 16.64 -6.13 -11.70
N ALA A 32 16.54 -4.97 -12.36
CA ALA A 32 15.76 -3.84 -11.84
C ALA A 32 14.27 -4.19 -11.74
N THR A 33 13.74 -4.88 -12.74
CA THR A 33 12.34 -5.34 -12.74
C THR A 33 12.09 -6.41 -11.68
N GLN A 34 13.03 -7.33 -11.44
CA GLN A 34 12.92 -8.31 -10.35
C GLN A 34 12.94 -7.66 -8.96
N MET A 35 13.82 -6.70 -8.73
CA MET A 35 13.87 -5.96 -7.46
C MET A 35 12.56 -5.21 -7.21
N GLU A 36 11.99 -4.62 -8.25
CA GLU A 36 10.71 -3.92 -8.19
C GLU A 36 9.54 -4.86 -7.85
N GLN A 37 9.45 -6.01 -8.54
CA GLN A 37 8.45 -7.03 -8.21
C GLN A 37 8.60 -7.56 -6.78
N LYS A 38 9.85 -7.69 -6.30
CA LYS A 38 10.12 -8.06 -4.91
C LYS A 38 9.57 -7.02 -3.94
N ARG A 39 9.82 -5.73 -4.14
CA ARG A 39 9.30 -4.65 -3.28
C ARG A 39 7.77 -4.63 -3.28
N ILE A 40 7.13 -4.76 -4.44
CA ILE A 40 5.66 -4.86 -4.53
C ILE A 40 5.16 -6.07 -3.72
N SER A 41 5.82 -7.23 -3.84
CA SER A 41 5.44 -8.43 -3.10
C SER A 41 5.62 -8.28 -1.60
N GLU A 42 6.71 -7.66 -1.15
CA GLU A 42 7.00 -7.37 0.26
C GLU A 42 5.97 -6.40 0.84
N THR A 43 5.64 -5.34 0.11
CA THR A 43 4.60 -4.37 0.50
C THR A 43 3.23 -5.04 0.65
N LYS A 44 2.80 -5.83 -0.35
CA LYS A 44 1.52 -6.56 -0.27
C LYS A 44 1.48 -7.51 0.93
N LYS A 45 2.55 -8.25 1.16
CA LYS A 45 2.66 -9.14 2.32
C LYS A 45 2.54 -8.38 3.64
N ALA A 46 3.23 -7.24 3.77
CA ALA A 46 3.14 -6.40 4.97
C ALA A 46 1.72 -5.83 5.18
N MET A 47 1.02 -5.47 4.10
CA MET A 47 -0.38 -5.03 4.17
C MET A 47 -1.33 -6.16 4.58
N ASP A 48 -1.12 -7.38 4.10
CA ASP A 48 -1.88 -8.56 4.50
C ASP A 48 -1.64 -8.89 5.99
N GLU A 49 -0.39 -8.86 6.45
CA GLU A 49 -0.02 -9.03 7.86
C GLU A 49 -0.68 -7.95 8.75
N ALA A 50 -0.73 -6.70 8.27
CA ALA A 50 -1.40 -5.61 8.97
C ALA A 50 -2.92 -5.80 9.03
N ASN A 51 -3.56 -6.31 7.98
CA ASN A 51 -4.99 -6.66 7.99
C ASN A 51 -5.29 -7.80 8.98
N GLU A 52 -4.45 -8.83 9.04
CA GLU A 52 -4.59 -9.90 10.04
C GLU A 52 -4.37 -9.36 11.47
N ALA A 53 -3.44 -8.45 11.68
CA ALA A 53 -3.25 -7.78 12.96
C ALA A 53 -4.45 -6.91 13.35
N LEU A 54 -5.06 -6.19 12.39
CA LEU A 54 -6.32 -5.45 12.62
C LEU A 54 -7.44 -6.40 13.06
N LEU A 55 -7.61 -7.54 12.39
CA LEU A 55 -8.59 -8.56 12.78
C LEU A 55 -8.34 -9.08 14.21
N GLY A 56 -7.09 -9.43 14.53
CA GLY A 56 -6.71 -9.89 15.87
C GLY A 56 -6.94 -8.83 16.95
N PHE A 57 -6.61 -7.57 16.65
CA PHE A 57 -6.87 -6.44 17.54
C PHE A 57 -8.36 -6.31 17.83
N VAL A 58 -9.20 -6.32 16.79
CA VAL A 58 -10.65 -6.18 16.92
C VAL A 58 -11.27 -7.34 17.69
N VAL A 59 -10.81 -8.58 17.52
CA VAL A 59 -11.27 -9.71 18.34
C VAL A 59 -10.94 -9.49 19.82
N ARG A 60 -9.78 -8.90 20.12
CA ARG A 60 -9.35 -8.62 21.49
C ARG A 60 -10.14 -7.46 22.12
N THR A 61 -10.35 -6.37 21.38
CA THR A 61 -10.81 -5.08 21.94
C THR A 61 -12.26 -4.74 21.59
N GLY A 62 -12.81 -5.31 20.52
CA GLY A 62 -14.15 -5.02 20.00
C GLY A 62 -14.23 -3.81 19.06
N TYR A 63 -13.12 -3.14 18.76
CA TYR A 63 -13.06 -1.95 17.90
C TYR A 63 -11.77 -1.93 17.06
N LEU A 64 -11.77 -1.18 15.96
CA LEU A 64 -10.59 -0.92 15.14
C LEU A 64 -9.73 0.18 15.78
N PRO A 65 -8.38 0.06 15.75
CA PRO A 65 -7.52 1.07 16.36
C PRO A 65 -7.65 2.40 15.62
N CYS A 66 -7.41 3.48 16.35
CA CYS A 66 -7.28 4.80 15.75
C CYS A 66 -5.98 4.91 14.93
N PRO A 67 -5.93 5.78 13.90
CA PRO A 67 -4.67 6.06 13.21
C PRO A 67 -3.56 6.46 14.20
N ALA A 68 -2.30 6.25 13.82
CA ALA A 68 -1.18 6.50 14.71
C ALA A 68 -1.10 7.96 15.17
N ILE A 69 -0.53 8.18 16.36
CA ILE A 69 -0.27 9.52 16.94
C ILE A 69 0.53 10.39 15.97
N SER A 70 1.60 9.84 15.39
CA SER A 70 2.42 10.56 14.42
C SER A 70 3.21 9.60 13.53
N ALA A 71 3.98 10.16 12.60
CA ALA A 71 4.93 9.39 11.78
C ALA A 71 6.01 8.67 12.60
N THR A 72 6.30 9.16 13.82
CA THR A 72 7.35 8.63 14.70
C THR A 72 6.79 7.88 15.90
N ASN A 73 5.51 8.07 16.25
CA ASN A 73 4.83 7.36 17.32
C ASN A 73 3.69 6.51 16.75
N GLY A 74 3.96 5.21 16.63
CA GLY A 74 3.05 4.21 16.06
C GLY A 74 1.93 3.73 16.99
N LEU A 75 1.77 4.31 18.18
CA LEU A 75 0.64 4.01 19.05
C LEU A 75 -0.65 4.64 18.51
N GLU A 76 -1.80 4.08 18.87
CA GLU A 76 -3.09 4.59 18.42
C GLU A 76 -3.37 5.97 19.03
N ASP A 77 -3.87 6.90 18.22
CA ASP A 77 -4.19 8.24 18.67
C ASP A 77 -5.62 8.31 19.20
N ARG A 78 -5.81 7.89 20.44
CA ARG A 78 -7.11 7.82 21.11
C ARG A 78 -7.16 8.78 22.30
N THR A 79 -8.28 9.49 22.43
CA THR A 79 -8.61 10.30 23.61
C THR A 79 -10.01 9.89 24.09
N GLY A 80 -10.08 9.27 25.28
CA GLY A 80 -11.34 8.70 25.77
C GLY A 80 -11.78 7.51 24.93
N SER A 81 -13.02 7.53 24.42
CA SER A 81 -13.56 6.43 23.62
C SER A 81 -13.36 6.57 22.11
N SER A 82 -12.90 7.73 21.63
CA SER A 82 -12.81 8.04 20.20
C SER A 82 -11.40 8.44 19.79
N CYS A 83 -11.16 8.45 18.48
CA CYS A 83 -9.90 8.93 17.94
C CYS A 83 -9.73 10.43 18.22
N THR A 84 -8.52 10.83 18.62
CA THR A 84 -8.19 12.22 18.93
C THR A 84 -8.57 13.11 17.75
N GLY A 85 -9.36 14.14 18.00
CA GLY A 85 -9.83 15.07 16.97
C GLY A 85 -10.77 14.45 15.91
N GLY A 86 -11.36 13.27 16.15
CA GLY A 86 -12.21 12.58 15.18
C GLY A 86 -11.42 12.06 13.96
N LYS A 87 -10.12 11.83 14.13
CA LYS A 87 -9.23 11.40 13.06
C LYS A 87 -9.62 10.02 12.52
N ARG A 88 -10.14 10.00 11.29
CA ARG A 88 -10.48 8.77 10.56
C ARG A 88 -9.38 8.27 9.62
N GLN A 89 -8.38 9.09 9.32
CA GLN A 89 -7.28 8.76 8.41
C GLN A 89 -5.95 9.28 8.97
N GLY A 90 -4.88 8.52 8.75
CA GLY A 90 -3.53 8.88 9.16
C GLY A 90 -2.54 7.78 8.80
N PHE A 91 -1.55 7.57 9.67
CA PHE A 91 -0.62 6.46 9.53
C PHE A 91 -1.18 5.20 10.17
N LEU A 92 -0.79 4.04 9.66
CA LEU A 92 -1.05 2.76 10.31
C LEU A 92 -0.48 2.78 11.73
N PRO A 93 -1.25 2.43 12.78
CA PRO A 93 -0.77 2.36 14.16
C PRO A 93 0.10 1.11 14.36
N TRP A 94 1.26 1.10 13.69
CA TRP A 94 2.17 -0.04 13.57
C TRP A 94 2.67 -0.56 14.93
N ALA A 95 2.84 0.32 15.92
CA ALA A 95 3.28 -0.08 17.26
C ALA A 95 2.14 -0.74 18.04
N THR A 96 0.92 -0.19 17.95
CA THR A 96 -0.29 -0.81 18.54
C THR A 96 -0.56 -2.19 17.96
N LEU A 97 -0.37 -2.34 16.65
CA LEU A 97 -0.62 -3.58 15.92
C LEU A 97 0.56 -4.56 15.95
N SER A 98 1.75 -4.10 16.36
CA SER A 98 3.00 -4.89 16.31
C SER A 98 3.34 -5.40 14.90
N VAL A 99 3.20 -4.54 13.90
CA VAL A 99 3.46 -4.84 12.47
C VAL A 99 4.50 -3.90 11.87
N ALA A 100 4.88 -4.17 10.62
CA ALA A 100 5.82 -3.34 9.88
C ALA A 100 5.34 -1.88 9.76
N LYS A 101 6.27 -0.95 10.00
CA LYS A 101 6.05 0.50 9.89
C LYS A 101 6.03 0.98 8.43
N LEU A 102 6.83 0.36 7.57
CA LEU A 102 7.19 0.87 6.24
C LEU A 102 6.85 -0.13 5.13
N ASP A 103 6.59 0.40 3.94
CA ASP A 103 6.50 -0.38 2.71
C ASP A 103 7.89 -0.71 2.11
N GLY A 104 7.91 -1.43 0.99
CA GLY A 104 9.13 -1.83 0.28
C GLY A 104 9.98 -0.67 -0.29
N TRP A 105 9.49 0.57 -0.23
CA TRP A 105 10.21 1.78 -0.65
C TRP A 105 10.52 2.73 0.52
N ASN A 106 10.31 2.28 1.76
CA ASN A 106 10.52 3.04 3.00
C ASN A 106 9.56 4.21 3.21
N HIS A 107 8.36 4.13 2.66
CA HIS A 107 7.26 5.04 2.96
C HIS A 107 6.39 4.46 4.08
N LEU A 108 5.83 5.34 4.91
CA LEU A 108 4.86 4.99 5.93
C LEU A 108 3.54 4.52 5.30
N PHE A 109 3.01 3.41 5.82
CA PHE A 109 1.65 3.00 5.47
C PHE A 109 0.62 4.02 5.94
N ARG A 110 -0.31 4.36 5.05
CA ARG A 110 -1.53 5.11 5.38
C ARG A 110 -2.61 4.15 5.83
N TYR A 111 -3.46 4.63 6.72
CA TYR A 111 -4.56 3.88 7.28
C TYR A 111 -5.79 4.78 7.38
N SER A 112 -6.95 4.24 7.02
CA SER A 112 -8.24 4.87 7.26
C SER A 112 -9.21 3.86 7.84
N ALA A 113 -10.02 4.30 8.81
CA ALA A 113 -11.07 3.50 9.41
C ALA A 113 -12.36 4.30 9.51
N THR A 114 -13.49 3.65 9.26
CA THR A 114 -14.81 4.23 9.51
C THR A 114 -14.94 4.59 11.00
N PRO A 115 -15.29 5.83 11.35
CA PRO A 115 -15.38 6.27 12.75
C PRO A 115 -16.22 5.36 13.65
N ALA A 116 -17.35 4.87 13.16
CA ALA A 116 -18.26 3.97 13.89
C ALA A 116 -17.63 2.62 14.27
N PHE A 117 -16.51 2.22 13.66
CA PHE A 117 -15.77 1.01 14.01
C PHE A 117 -14.61 1.29 14.97
N THR A 118 -14.26 2.56 15.21
CA THR A 118 -13.13 2.95 16.06
C THR A 118 -13.54 3.37 17.47
N ASP A 119 -14.84 3.48 17.75
CA ASP A 119 -15.37 3.83 19.07
C ASP A 119 -15.21 2.65 20.04
N SER A 120 -14.53 2.88 21.17
CA SER A 120 -14.27 1.84 22.18
C SER A 120 -15.34 1.76 23.28
N ALA A 121 -16.29 2.70 23.32
CA ALA A 121 -17.44 2.65 24.23
C ALA A 121 -18.68 2.07 23.53
N THR A 122 -18.91 2.45 22.26
CA THR A 122 -20.00 1.93 21.43
C THR A 122 -19.44 1.01 20.36
N LEU A 123 -19.32 -0.27 20.70
CA LEU A 123 -18.76 -1.27 19.78
C LEU A 123 -19.67 -1.47 18.56
N PHE A 124 -19.05 -1.76 17.42
CA PHE A 124 -19.79 -2.02 16.18
C PHE A 124 -20.55 -3.36 16.25
N THR A 125 -21.60 -3.48 15.44
CA THR A 125 -22.40 -4.68 15.24
C THR A 125 -22.42 -5.06 13.76
N LEU A 126 -23.15 -6.12 13.42
CA LEU A 126 -23.37 -6.53 12.03
C LEU A 126 -24.12 -5.48 11.19
N SER A 127 -24.83 -4.54 11.84
CA SER A 127 -25.58 -3.47 11.20
C SER A 127 -24.90 -2.10 11.28
N THR A 128 -23.70 -2.01 11.87
CA THR A 128 -23.00 -0.73 11.98
C THR A 128 -22.64 -0.21 10.58
N PRO A 129 -23.03 1.04 10.24
CA PRO A 129 -22.77 1.60 8.93
C PRO A 129 -21.28 1.81 8.69
N ARG A 130 -20.89 1.62 7.44
CA ARG A 130 -19.55 1.85 6.90
C ARG A 130 -19.60 3.06 5.96
N ASP A 131 -18.45 3.64 5.64
CA ASP A 131 -18.39 4.89 4.86
C ASP A 131 -17.25 4.94 3.84
N ILE A 132 -16.50 3.85 3.65
CA ILE A 132 -15.42 3.79 2.66
C ILE A 132 -15.87 3.05 1.41
N THR A 133 -15.53 3.60 0.24
CA THR A 133 -15.74 2.99 -1.08
C THR A 133 -14.39 2.76 -1.78
N ILE A 134 -14.21 1.55 -2.33
CA ILE A 134 -13.08 1.23 -3.20
C ILE A 134 -13.54 1.30 -4.64
N ASN A 135 -12.84 2.11 -5.43
CA ASN A 135 -13.06 2.32 -6.85
C ASN A 135 -11.94 1.66 -7.66
N THR A 136 -12.25 1.37 -8.92
CA THR A 136 -11.29 0.99 -9.94
C THR A 136 -11.65 1.69 -11.25
N ARG A 137 -10.84 1.49 -12.29
CA ARG A 137 -11.16 1.94 -13.65
C ARG A 137 -11.47 0.74 -14.52
N ASP A 138 -12.56 0.84 -15.27
CA ASP A 138 -12.89 -0.16 -16.28
C ASP A 138 -11.98 -0.03 -17.52
N THR A 139 -12.19 -0.90 -18.51
CA THR A 139 -11.41 -0.88 -19.76
C THR A 139 -11.61 0.38 -20.60
N ALA A 140 -12.69 1.14 -20.37
CA ALA A 140 -12.97 2.42 -21.01
C ALA A 140 -12.35 3.60 -20.23
N GLY A 141 -11.68 3.35 -19.10
CA GLY A 141 -11.09 4.35 -18.23
C GLY A 141 -12.10 5.03 -17.30
N THR A 142 -13.34 4.57 -17.23
CA THR A 142 -14.38 5.14 -16.36
C THR A 142 -14.23 4.62 -14.94
N LEU A 143 -14.42 5.49 -13.95
CA LEU A 143 -14.43 5.06 -12.54
C LEU A 143 -15.66 4.19 -12.27
N SER A 144 -15.43 3.04 -11.64
CA SER A 144 -16.46 2.11 -11.22
C SER A 144 -16.15 1.59 -9.82
N ASN A 145 -17.17 1.22 -9.06
CA ASN A 145 -16.96 0.72 -7.71
C ASN A 145 -16.47 -0.74 -7.77
N GLN A 146 -15.33 -1.00 -7.13
CA GLN A 146 -14.79 -2.34 -6.90
C GLN A 146 -15.39 -2.99 -5.64
N SER A 147 -15.79 -2.17 -4.65
CA SER A 147 -16.58 -2.60 -3.49
C SER A 147 -18.03 -2.13 -3.61
N ALA A 148 -18.92 -2.58 -2.73
CA ALA A 148 -20.18 -1.85 -2.53
C ALA A 148 -19.87 -0.43 -2.02
N ALA A 149 -20.74 0.52 -2.36
CA ALA A 149 -20.59 1.91 -1.91
C ALA A 149 -20.76 1.99 -0.39
N ASN A 150 -19.87 2.73 0.28
CA ASN A 150 -19.88 2.95 1.72
C ASN A 150 -19.91 1.64 2.52
N ASP A 151 -19.13 0.64 2.09
CA ASP A 151 -19.21 -0.72 2.63
C ASP A 151 -17.90 -1.22 3.23
N ILE A 152 -16.83 -0.43 3.20
CA ILE A 152 -15.55 -0.86 3.73
C ILE A 152 -15.31 -0.24 5.14
N PRO A 153 -14.95 -1.05 6.15
CA PRO A 153 -14.66 -0.58 7.50
C PRO A 153 -13.26 0.04 7.64
N SER A 154 -12.25 -0.46 6.93
CA SER A 154 -10.90 0.11 6.96
C SER A 154 -10.08 -0.20 5.72
N VAL A 155 -9.09 0.66 5.48
CA VAL A 155 -8.15 0.62 4.35
C VAL A 155 -6.72 0.83 4.86
N ILE A 156 -5.78 0.08 4.29
CA ILE A 156 -4.34 0.27 4.39
C ILE A 156 -3.82 0.61 3.00
N MET A 157 -2.91 1.56 2.89
CA MET A 157 -2.39 2.03 1.62
C MET A 157 -0.89 2.31 1.67
N SER A 158 -0.19 1.95 0.60
CA SER A 158 1.18 2.38 0.30
C SER A 158 1.15 3.34 -0.89
N HIS A 159 2.02 4.35 -0.84
CA HIS A 159 2.21 5.36 -1.89
C HIS A 159 3.14 4.88 -3.02
N GLY A 160 3.37 3.57 -3.11
CA GLY A 160 4.08 2.97 -4.22
C GLY A 160 5.54 3.40 -4.39
N ILE A 161 5.97 3.35 -5.64
CA ILE A 161 7.37 3.45 -6.07
C ILE A 161 7.85 4.90 -5.97
N ASN A 162 7.01 5.82 -6.42
CA ASN A 162 7.32 7.24 -6.46
C ASN A 162 7.14 7.91 -5.09
N GLY A 163 6.29 7.35 -4.22
CA GLY A 163 6.01 7.85 -2.88
C GLY A 163 5.28 9.20 -2.86
N LEU A 164 4.79 9.70 -3.99
CA LEU A 164 4.14 11.00 -4.10
C LEU A 164 2.95 11.08 -3.14
N LEU A 165 2.83 12.22 -2.45
CA LEU A 165 1.85 12.44 -1.38
C LEU A 165 2.04 11.55 -0.14
N GLY A 166 3.03 10.66 -0.15
CA GLY A 166 3.40 9.80 0.95
C GLY A 166 4.29 10.48 1.97
N THR A 167 4.72 9.71 2.96
CA THR A 167 5.59 10.22 4.03
C THR A 167 6.74 9.27 4.23
N THR A 168 7.96 9.81 4.27
CA THR A 168 9.17 9.03 4.53
C THR A 168 9.19 8.51 5.98
N GLU A 169 10.10 7.57 6.26
CA GLU A 169 10.33 7.07 7.62
C GLU A 169 10.56 8.18 8.67
N ALA A 170 11.22 9.27 8.26
CA ALA A 170 11.54 10.43 9.10
C ALA A 170 10.33 11.36 9.34
N GLY A 171 9.16 11.06 8.77
CA GLY A 171 7.97 11.89 8.89
C GLY A 171 7.93 13.08 7.92
N VAL A 172 8.75 13.06 6.87
CA VAL A 172 8.77 14.12 5.85
C VAL A 172 7.77 13.79 4.75
N LEU A 173 6.85 14.71 4.47
CA LEU A 173 5.90 14.60 3.36
C LEU A 173 6.65 14.67 2.03
N ILE A 174 6.36 13.74 1.12
CA ILE A 174 6.84 13.74 -0.25
C ILE A 174 5.87 14.59 -1.07
N VAL A 175 6.37 15.71 -1.61
CA VAL A 175 5.57 16.66 -2.38
C VAL A 175 5.08 16.02 -3.67
N ASN A 176 3.82 16.26 -4.03
CA ASN A 176 3.34 15.88 -5.35
C ASN A 176 3.96 16.77 -6.42
N THR A 177 4.83 16.21 -7.25
CA THR A 177 5.44 16.89 -8.40
C THR A 177 4.70 16.58 -9.70
N SER A 178 3.70 15.70 -9.67
CA SER A 178 2.85 15.37 -10.81
C SER A 178 1.56 16.18 -10.83
N ALA A 179 1.13 16.56 -12.02
CA ALA A 179 -0.18 17.16 -12.27
C ALA A 179 -1.21 16.16 -12.83
N THR A 180 -0.79 14.93 -13.12
CA THR A 180 -1.60 13.94 -13.85
C THR A 180 -2.09 12.79 -13.00
N ASN A 181 -1.46 12.52 -11.84
CA ASN A 181 -1.77 11.41 -10.93
C ASN A 181 -3.08 11.58 -10.12
N LEU A 182 -4.19 11.87 -10.81
CA LEU A 182 -5.49 12.17 -10.19
C LEU A 182 -6.01 11.05 -9.28
N ASP A 183 -5.73 9.79 -9.61
CA ASP A 183 -6.13 8.65 -8.78
C ASP A 183 -5.31 8.57 -7.47
N GLU A 184 -4.00 8.86 -7.51
CA GLU A 184 -3.15 8.94 -6.31
C GLU A 184 -3.55 10.13 -5.43
N VAL A 185 -3.95 11.25 -6.04
CA VAL A 185 -4.52 12.41 -5.32
C VAL A 185 -5.83 12.04 -4.61
N THR A 186 -6.67 11.20 -5.23
CA THR A 186 -7.92 10.70 -4.62
C THR A 186 -7.60 9.87 -3.37
N ASN A 187 -6.64 8.96 -3.49
CA ASN A 187 -6.13 8.11 -2.42
C ASN A 187 -5.52 8.91 -1.24
N ALA A 188 -4.83 10.00 -1.55
CA ALA A 188 -4.24 10.90 -0.55
C ALA A 188 -5.23 11.92 0.03
N SER A 189 -6.49 11.95 -0.45
CA SER A 189 -7.48 12.95 -0.01
C SER A 189 -7.71 12.89 1.49
N ALA A 190 -7.93 14.04 2.13
CA ALA A 190 -8.11 14.14 3.58
C ALA A 190 -9.44 13.58 4.10
N ALA A 191 -10.42 13.35 3.21
CA ALA A 191 -11.68 12.71 3.56
C ALA A 191 -11.48 11.23 3.91
N GLY A 192 -10.61 10.53 3.15
CA GLY A 192 -10.30 9.12 3.35
C GLY A 192 -11.47 8.15 3.15
N THR A 193 -12.54 8.57 2.49
CA THR A 193 -13.76 7.76 2.25
C THR A 193 -13.80 7.13 0.86
N SER A 194 -12.86 7.49 -0.01
CA SER A 194 -12.78 7.00 -1.38
C SER A 194 -11.34 6.66 -1.69
N PHE A 195 -11.11 5.42 -2.14
CA PHE A 195 -9.80 4.97 -2.61
C PHE A 195 -9.94 4.35 -3.99
N VAL A 196 -8.92 4.51 -4.82
CA VAL A 196 -8.80 3.91 -6.14
C VAL A 196 -7.74 2.82 -6.09
N THR A 197 -8.05 1.65 -6.65
CA THR A 197 -7.10 0.56 -6.87
C THR A 197 -7.14 0.12 -8.33
N ARG A 198 -5.96 -0.03 -8.95
CA ARG A 198 -5.81 -0.52 -10.32
C ARG A 198 -4.40 -1.03 -10.56
N ILE A 199 -4.17 -1.56 -11.76
CA ILE A 199 -2.85 -2.01 -12.19
C ILE A 199 -1.89 -0.80 -12.24
N ILE A 200 -0.66 -1.01 -11.75
CA ILE A 200 0.42 -0.03 -11.80
C ILE A 200 0.61 0.44 -13.24
N ASN A 201 0.65 1.75 -13.44
CA ASN A 201 0.78 2.37 -14.75
C ASN A 201 1.69 3.59 -14.66
N LYS A 202 2.74 3.64 -15.49
CA LYS A 202 3.67 4.78 -15.53
C LYS A 202 3.30 5.83 -16.58
N ASN A 203 2.25 5.59 -17.37
CA ASN A 203 1.80 6.49 -18.41
C ASN A 203 0.99 7.65 -17.83
N THR A 204 1.57 8.84 -17.82
CA THR A 204 0.94 10.08 -17.35
C THR A 204 -0.28 10.49 -18.18
N ALA A 205 -0.37 10.04 -19.43
CA ALA A 205 -1.51 10.29 -20.32
C ALA A 205 -2.67 9.29 -20.15
N ALA A 206 -2.51 8.27 -19.29
CA ALA A 206 -3.61 7.35 -18.98
C ALA A 206 -4.73 8.10 -18.23
N THR A 207 -5.97 7.65 -18.39
CA THR A 207 -7.08 8.20 -17.61
C THR A 207 -6.85 7.96 -16.12
N GLY A 208 -6.88 9.02 -15.32
CA GLY A 208 -6.50 8.97 -13.90
C GLY A 208 -5.00 9.07 -13.63
N GLY A 209 -4.18 9.19 -14.68
CA GLY A 209 -2.74 9.41 -14.62
C GLY A 209 -1.89 8.16 -14.52
N GLU A 210 -0.61 8.38 -14.29
CA GLU A 210 0.25 7.40 -13.66
C GLU A 210 -0.29 7.00 -12.27
N PHE A 211 0.04 5.78 -11.85
CA PHE A 211 -0.44 5.20 -10.61
C PHE A 211 0.48 4.07 -10.17
N ASP A 212 0.98 4.15 -8.95
CA ASP A 212 1.70 3.05 -8.31
C ASP A 212 1.26 2.76 -6.86
N ASP A 213 0.24 3.46 -6.37
CA ASP A 213 -0.38 3.19 -5.08
C ASP A 213 -0.86 1.74 -4.96
N LEU A 214 -0.65 1.16 -3.77
CA LEU A 214 -1.18 -0.14 -3.40
C LEU A 214 -2.22 0.06 -2.31
N VAL A 215 -3.42 -0.46 -2.53
CA VAL A 215 -4.57 -0.35 -1.60
C VAL A 215 -5.02 -1.75 -1.21
N ALA A 216 -5.10 -2.00 0.10
CA ALA A 216 -5.69 -3.19 0.70
C ALA A 216 -6.77 -2.74 1.68
N TRP A 217 -7.83 -3.53 1.81
CA TRP A 217 -8.93 -3.18 2.70
C TRP A 217 -9.40 -4.38 3.48
N LEU A 218 -9.96 -4.11 4.65
CA LEU A 218 -10.57 -5.12 5.48
C LEU A 218 -11.98 -5.39 4.98
N SER A 219 -12.26 -6.60 4.47
CA SER A 219 -13.63 -6.94 4.07
C SER A 219 -14.55 -7.00 5.30
N PRO A 220 -15.75 -6.40 5.26
CA PRO A 220 -16.71 -6.52 6.36
C PRO A 220 -17.12 -7.97 6.61
N ASN A 221 -17.19 -8.80 5.56
CA ASN A 221 -17.56 -10.21 5.68
C ASN A 221 -16.49 -11.02 6.43
N ILE A 222 -15.21 -10.74 6.17
CA ILE A 222 -14.10 -11.39 6.89
C ILE A 222 -14.09 -10.93 8.35
N LEU A 223 -14.22 -9.62 8.58
CA LEU A 223 -14.29 -9.04 9.92
C LEU A 223 -15.41 -9.69 10.76
N TYR A 224 -16.62 -9.74 10.20
CA TYR A 224 -17.78 -10.30 10.90
C TYR A 224 -17.66 -11.80 11.11
N ASN A 225 -17.16 -12.55 10.13
CA ASN A 225 -16.90 -13.97 10.30
C ASN A 225 -15.95 -14.24 11.46
N ARG A 226 -14.86 -13.47 11.58
CA ARG A 226 -13.89 -13.59 12.68
C ARG A 226 -14.52 -13.23 14.03
N MET A 227 -15.29 -12.15 14.08
CA MET A 227 -15.95 -11.70 15.31
C MET A 227 -17.03 -12.66 15.82
N VAL A 228 -17.85 -13.21 14.92
CA VAL A 228 -18.87 -14.22 15.26
C VAL A 228 -18.20 -15.51 15.73
N SER A 229 -17.14 -15.96 15.05
CA SER A 229 -16.38 -17.16 15.44
C SER A 229 -15.74 -17.01 16.84
N ALA A 230 -15.38 -15.79 17.22
CA ALA A 230 -14.85 -15.47 18.54
C ALA A 230 -15.94 -15.18 19.59
N GLN A 231 -17.23 -15.35 19.25
CA GLN A 231 -18.38 -15.04 20.11
C GLN A 231 -18.41 -13.57 20.59
N LYS A 232 -17.87 -12.66 19.78
CA LYS A 232 -17.80 -11.21 20.08
C LYS A 232 -18.98 -10.42 19.51
N LEU A 233 -19.69 -11.00 18.54
CA LEU A 233 -20.95 -10.46 18.02
C LEU A 233 -22.06 -11.52 18.18
N PRO A 234 -23.29 -11.11 18.48
CA PRO A 234 -24.45 -12.00 18.51
C PRO A 234 -24.80 -12.54 17.11
#